data_AF-A0A563D7H4-F1
#
_entry.id   AF-A0A563D7H4-F1
#
_cell.length_a   1.000
_cell.length_b   1.000
_cell.length_c   1.000
_cell.angle_alpha   90.00
_cell.angle_beta   90.00
_cell.angle_gamma   90.00
#
_symmetry.space_group_name_H-M   'P 1'
#
loop_
_entity.id
_entity.type
_entity.pdbx_description
1 polymer ?
#
loop_
_entity_poly.entity_id
_entity_poly.type
_entity_poly.pdbx_seq_one_letter_code
_entity_poly.pdbx_strand_id
1 'polypeptide(L)'
;MDDTNTKLLAELGAKIAESAVRNTAGAISDKISSIKAKRDDKQTIRELEDIVNNLLDDKNELVRIAHAYEQELISQKISDEDIAYITNTLVPLIEKLIDGIEDENERAKSQAYINTIKNIVSKEMITVLQLVGFNFKQAVGEPLTTLIKRVIESKIPINDIELRRLSVLNSNLSIEISRDKEAYERLMRLIDRGDEL
;
A
#
# COMPACT_ATOMS: atom_id res chain seq x y z
N MET A 1 4.30 11.37 -2.52
CA MET A 1 3.35 10.63 -1.67
C MET A 1 3.59 10.87 -0.17
N ASP A 2 4.79 11.31 0.25
CA ASP A 2 5.11 11.66 1.65
C ASP A 2 4.36 12.88 2.23
N ASP A 3 4.10 13.92 1.42
CA ASP A 3 3.44 15.15 1.90
C ASP A 3 2.00 14.93 2.37
N THR A 4 1.32 13.90 1.85
CA THR A 4 -0.07 13.58 2.20
C THR A 4 -0.16 12.89 3.55
N ASN A 5 0.75 11.97 3.87
CA ASN A 5 0.75 11.25 5.15
C ASN A 5 1.24 12.14 6.29
N THR A 6 2.25 12.98 6.05
CA THR A 6 2.69 13.98 7.04
C THR A 6 1.59 15.02 7.33
N LYS A 7 0.84 15.46 6.32
CA LYS A 7 -0.33 16.34 6.52
C LYS A 7 -1.45 15.65 7.32
N LEU A 8 -1.74 14.39 7.03
CA LEU A 8 -2.75 13.62 7.76
C LEU A 8 -2.38 13.47 9.24
N LEU A 9 -1.12 13.12 9.54
CA LEU A 9 -0.63 13.01 10.91
C LEU A 9 -0.66 14.36 11.65
N ALA A 10 -0.31 15.46 10.98
CA ALA A 10 -0.40 16.79 11.55
C ALA A 10 -1.84 17.21 11.87
N GLU A 11 -2.79 16.91 10.98
CA GLU A 11 -4.22 17.18 11.19
C GLU A 11 -4.78 16.34 12.35
N LEU A 12 -4.42 15.05 12.42
CA LEU A 12 -4.81 14.17 13.52
C LEU A 12 -4.23 14.66 14.86
N GLY A 13 -2.97 15.09 14.88
CA GLY A 13 -2.34 15.68 16.07
C GLY A 13 -3.03 16.97 16.54
N ALA A 14 -3.44 17.83 15.62
CA ALA A 14 -4.21 19.04 15.95
C ALA A 14 -5.56 18.70 16.59
N LYS A 15 -6.29 17.71 16.05
CA LYS A 15 -7.58 17.25 16.62
C LYS A 15 -7.42 16.64 18.02
N ILE A 16 -6.33 15.89 18.27
CA ILE A 16 -6.00 15.39 19.62
C ILE A 16 -5.77 16.55 20.58
N ALA A 17 -4.95 17.54 20.18
CA ALA A 17 -4.63 18.68 21.03
C ALA A 17 -5.90 19.50 21.38
N GLU A 18 -6.77 19.74 20.40
CA GLU A 18 -8.05 20.41 20.60
C GLU A 18 -8.96 19.66 21.59
N SER A 19 -9.12 18.34 21.39
CA SER A 19 -9.93 17.49 22.27
C SER A 19 -9.34 17.40 23.69
N ALA A 20 -8.02 17.32 23.82
CA ALA A 20 -7.33 17.28 25.10
C ALA A 20 -7.54 18.57 25.91
N VAL A 21 -7.48 19.74 25.27
CA VAL A 21 -7.75 21.04 25.91
C VAL A 21 -9.20 21.12 26.40
N ARG A 22 -10.16 20.71 25.55
CA ARG A 22 -11.59 20.76 25.85
C ARG A 22 -12.03 19.80 26.96
N ASN A 23 -11.35 18.66 27.09
CA ASN A 23 -11.66 17.62 28.08
C ASN A 23 -10.76 17.60 29.30
N THR A 24 -9.95 18.64 29.52
CA THR A 24 -9.21 18.76 30.78
C THR A 24 -10.16 18.79 31.98
N ALA A 25 -9.78 18.12 33.07
CA ALA A 25 -10.55 18.10 34.31
C ALA A 25 -10.86 19.53 34.81
N GLY A 26 -9.96 20.49 34.58
CA GLY A 26 -10.16 21.91 34.85
C GLY A 26 -11.30 22.51 34.01
N ALA A 27 -11.23 22.41 32.68
CA ALA A 27 -12.26 22.97 31.80
C ALA A 27 -13.67 22.39 32.06
N ILE A 28 -13.75 21.07 32.32
CA ILE A 28 -15.02 20.42 32.65
C ILE A 28 -15.52 20.85 34.04
N SER A 29 -14.63 20.93 35.04
CA SER A 29 -14.99 21.39 36.39
C SER A 29 -15.47 22.84 36.40
N ASP A 30 -14.83 23.72 35.64
CA ASP A 30 -15.22 25.12 35.49
C ASP A 30 -16.60 25.25 34.82
N LYS A 31 -16.84 24.42 33.79
CA LYS A 31 -18.13 24.36 33.10
C LYS A 31 -19.23 23.86 34.05
N ILE A 32 -18.99 22.78 34.79
CA ILE A 32 -19.93 22.25 35.80
C ILE A 32 -20.24 23.29 36.88
N SER A 33 -19.21 24.01 37.35
CA SER A 33 -19.36 25.05 38.37
C SER A 33 -20.18 26.25 37.86
N SER A 34 -19.97 26.66 36.62
CA SER A 34 -20.74 27.72 35.94
C SER A 34 -22.22 27.33 35.78
N ILE A 35 -22.51 26.09 35.41
CA ILE A 35 -23.87 25.57 35.25
C ILE A 35 -24.58 25.55 36.61
N LYS A 36 -23.93 25.00 37.64
CA LYS A 36 -24.50 24.92 39.01
C LYS A 36 -24.76 26.30 39.62
N ALA A 37 -24.02 27.34 39.21
CA ALA A 37 -24.24 28.70 39.68
C ALA A 37 -25.59 29.30 39.20
N LYS A 38 -26.17 28.80 38.11
CA LYS A 38 -27.45 29.29 37.56
C LYS A 38 -28.69 28.89 38.39
N ARG A 39 -28.56 27.93 39.31
CA ARG A 39 -29.62 27.48 40.25
C ARG A 39 -30.97 27.08 39.60
N ASP A 40 -30.94 26.63 38.34
CA ASP A 40 -32.09 26.02 37.66
C ASP A 40 -31.83 24.53 37.47
N ASP A 41 -32.53 23.69 38.22
CA ASP A 41 -32.30 22.23 38.23
C ASP A 41 -32.62 21.57 36.88
N LYS A 42 -33.66 22.03 36.18
CA LYS A 42 -34.03 21.46 34.86
C LYS A 42 -33.03 21.85 33.78
N GLN A 43 -32.55 23.09 33.81
CA GLN A 43 -31.53 23.55 32.87
C GLN A 43 -30.17 22.92 33.19
N THR A 44 -29.85 22.75 34.48
CA THR A 44 -28.62 22.09 34.93
C THR A 44 -28.52 20.64 34.43
N ILE A 45 -29.60 19.87 34.53
CA ILE A 45 -29.61 18.47 34.05
C ILE A 45 -29.34 18.41 32.55
N ARG A 46 -29.98 19.26 31.74
CA ARG A 46 -29.76 19.30 30.29
C ARG A 46 -28.33 19.70 29.92
N GLU A 47 -27.80 20.74 30.55
CA GLU A 47 -26.42 21.20 30.28
C GLU A 47 -25.37 20.16 30.71
N LEU A 48 -25.66 19.36 31.75
CA LEU A 48 -24.80 18.22 32.16
C LEU A 48 -24.92 17.04 31.19
N GLU A 49 -26.12 16.70 30.71
CA GLU A 49 -26.32 15.69 29.66
C GLU A 49 -25.56 16.08 28.38
N ASP A 50 -25.59 17.34 27.99
CA ASP A 50 -24.81 17.86 26.87
C ASP A 50 -23.30 17.73 27.11
N ILE A 51 -22.80 17.99 28.32
CA ILE A 51 -21.39 17.76 28.65
C ILE A 51 -21.03 16.28 28.51
N VAL A 52 -21.88 15.37 29.01
CA VAL A 52 -21.66 13.93 28.91
C VAL A 52 -21.65 13.47 27.45
N ASN A 53 -22.58 13.95 26.63
CA ASN A 53 -22.63 13.63 25.21
C ASN A 53 -21.38 14.15 24.47
N ASN A 54 -20.97 15.40 24.73
CA ASN A 54 -19.74 15.94 24.15
C ASN A 54 -18.49 15.14 24.56
N LEU A 55 -18.39 14.72 25.83
CA LEU A 55 -17.28 13.86 26.31
C LEU A 55 -17.29 12.49 25.63
N LEU A 56 -18.48 11.93 25.38
CA LEU A 56 -18.64 10.64 24.71
C LEU A 56 -18.22 10.74 23.23
N ASP A 57 -18.63 11.81 22.55
CA ASP A 57 -18.26 12.08 21.16
C ASP A 57 -16.76 12.30 21.02
N ASP A 58 -16.16 13.09 21.92
CA ASP A 58 -14.73 13.34 21.94
C ASP A 58 -13.92 12.07 22.20
N LYS A 59 -14.40 11.20 23.09
CA LYS A 59 -13.81 9.86 23.30
C LYS A 59 -13.86 9.05 22.00
N ASN A 60 -15.00 9.00 21.33
CA ASN A 60 -15.16 8.22 20.09
C ASN A 60 -14.23 8.75 18.97
N GLU A 61 -14.08 10.07 18.89
CA GLU A 61 -13.13 10.72 17.99
C GLU A 61 -11.67 10.36 18.34
N LEU A 62 -11.28 10.45 19.61
CA LEU A 62 -9.94 10.06 20.06
C LEU A 62 -9.64 8.58 19.78
N VAL A 63 -10.60 7.68 20.00
CA VAL A 63 -10.47 6.25 19.66
C VAL A 63 -10.27 6.06 18.16
N ARG A 64 -11.03 6.77 17.32
CA ARG A 64 -10.88 6.73 15.87
C ARG A 64 -9.49 7.23 15.44
N ILE A 65 -9.02 8.33 16.02
CA ILE A 65 -7.69 8.89 15.74
C ILE A 65 -6.59 7.91 16.19
N ALA A 66 -6.72 7.32 17.38
CA ALA A 66 -5.79 6.32 17.90
C ALA A 66 -5.69 5.11 16.97
N HIS A 67 -6.83 4.59 16.48
CA HIS A 67 -6.83 3.50 15.51
C HIS A 67 -6.21 3.89 14.17
N ALA A 68 -6.44 5.11 13.68
CA ALA A 68 -5.79 5.59 12.46
C ALA A 68 -4.26 5.69 12.62
N TYR A 69 -3.80 6.21 13.77
CA TYR A 69 -2.38 6.24 14.14
C TYR A 69 -1.79 4.84 14.27
N GLU A 70 -2.51 3.93 14.93
CA GLU A 70 -2.13 2.53 15.10
C GLU A 70 -2.00 1.82 13.75
N GLN A 71 -2.94 2.02 12.82
CA GLN A 71 -2.85 1.46 11.47
C GLN A 71 -1.62 1.97 10.70
N GLU A 72 -1.32 3.26 10.78
CA GLU A 72 -0.12 3.82 10.17
C GLU A 72 1.17 3.30 10.84
N LEU A 73 1.22 3.21 12.17
CA LEU A 73 2.41 2.75 12.91
C LEU A 73 2.63 1.23 12.83
N ILE A 74 1.58 0.42 12.92
CA ILE A 74 1.66 -1.04 12.75
C ILE A 74 2.07 -1.39 11.33
N SER A 75 1.66 -0.58 10.33
CA SER A 75 2.13 -0.79 8.95
C SER A 75 3.65 -0.64 8.79
N GLN A 76 4.32 -0.03 9.77
CA GLN A 76 5.75 0.31 9.73
C GLN A 76 6.63 -0.55 10.64
N LYS A 77 6.06 -1.33 11.58
CA LYS A 77 6.85 -2.15 12.52
C LYS A 77 6.58 -3.65 12.33
N ILE A 78 7.65 -4.39 12.06
CA ILE A 78 7.69 -5.85 12.10
C ILE A 78 8.04 -6.25 13.55
N SER A 79 7.34 -7.23 14.12
CA SER A 79 7.65 -7.73 15.47
C SER A 79 8.91 -8.61 15.45
N ASP A 80 9.61 -8.74 16.58
CA ASP A 80 10.81 -9.59 16.66
C ASP A 80 10.53 -11.07 16.32
N GLU A 81 9.32 -11.54 16.64
CA GLU A 81 8.84 -12.89 16.30
C GLU A 81 8.64 -13.04 14.78
N ASP A 82 8.05 -12.03 14.14
CA ASP A 82 7.87 -12.01 12.69
C ASP A 82 9.21 -11.91 11.94
N ILE A 83 10.17 -11.12 12.45
CA ILE A 83 11.53 -11.05 11.89
C ILE A 83 12.20 -12.43 11.97
N ALA A 84 12.07 -13.12 13.11
CA ALA A 84 12.60 -14.47 13.27
C ALA A 84 11.91 -15.45 12.32
N TYR A 85 10.59 -15.35 12.14
CA TYR A 85 9.84 -16.18 11.21
C TYR A 85 10.28 -15.95 9.76
N ILE A 86 10.42 -14.70 9.32
CA ILE A 86 10.90 -14.34 7.98
C ILE A 86 12.31 -14.87 7.77
N THR A 87 13.23 -14.64 8.69
CA THR A 87 14.63 -15.08 8.56
C THR A 87 14.73 -16.61 8.48
N ASN A 88 14.00 -17.31 9.33
CA ASN A 88 14.08 -18.77 9.45
C ASN A 88 13.27 -19.51 8.38
N THR A 89 12.27 -18.87 7.78
CA THR A 89 11.37 -19.51 6.80
C THR A 89 11.71 -19.10 5.37
N LEU A 90 11.99 -17.81 5.14
CA LEU A 90 12.19 -17.28 3.79
C LEU A 90 13.48 -17.82 3.14
N VAL A 91 14.58 -17.85 3.90
CA VAL A 91 15.88 -18.35 3.41
C VAL A 91 15.77 -19.79 2.91
N PRO A 92 15.30 -20.77 3.70
CA PRO A 92 15.20 -22.15 3.22
C PRO A 92 14.13 -22.35 2.13
N LEU A 93 13.10 -21.50 2.06
CA LEU A 93 12.10 -21.59 0.99
C LEU A 93 12.68 -21.18 -0.36
N ILE A 94 13.53 -20.14 -0.37
CA ILE A 94 14.19 -19.68 -1.59
C ILE A 94 15.30 -20.65 -2.01
N GLU A 95 16.06 -21.21 -1.06
CA GLU A 95 17.05 -22.26 -1.34
C GLU A 95 16.38 -23.47 -2.03
N LYS A 96 15.22 -23.93 -1.53
CA LYS A 96 14.43 -25.00 -2.17
C LYS A 96 13.95 -24.66 -3.58
N LEU A 97 13.64 -23.40 -3.85
CA LEU A 97 13.19 -22.97 -5.18
C LEU A 97 14.34 -23.01 -6.19
N ILE A 98 15.55 -22.61 -5.77
CA ILE A 98 16.75 -22.61 -6.61
C ILE A 98 17.27 -24.01 -6.84
N ASP A 99 17.12 -24.90 -5.85
CA ASP A 99 17.47 -26.30 -6.00
C ASP A 99 16.65 -27.02 -7.09
N GLY A 100 15.48 -26.48 -7.44
CA GLY A 100 14.63 -26.93 -8.54
C GLY A 100 14.98 -26.38 -9.92
N ILE A 101 16.04 -25.55 -10.05
CA ILE A 101 16.52 -25.04 -11.34
C ILE A 101 17.40 -26.12 -12.00
N GLU A 102 17.02 -26.55 -13.20
CA GLU A 102 17.72 -27.62 -13.95
C GLU A 102 19.03 -27.15 -14.60
N ASP A 103 19.16 -25.85 -14.92
CA ASP A 103 20.38 -25.27 -15.51
C ASP A 103 21.43 -24.90 -14.43
N GLU A 104 22.59 -25.56 -14.49
CA GLU A 104 23.70 -25.40 -13.55
C GLU A 104 24.30 -23.98 -13.55
N ASN A 105 24.31 -23.29 -14.71
CA ASN A 105 24.82 -21.92 -14.81
C ASN A 105 23.85 -20.90 -14.21
N GLU A 106 22.54 -21.09 -14.39
CA GLU A 106 21.53 -20.24 -13.76
C GLU A 106 21.44 -20.49 -12.24
N ARG A 107 21.63 -21.73 -11.82
CA ARG A 107 21.70 -22.09 -10.40
C ARG A 107 22.88 -21.43 -9.70
N ALA A 108 24.07 -21.45 -10.29
CA ALA A 108 25.26 -20.81 -9.72
C ALA A 108 25.09 -19.29 -9.56
N LYS A 109 24.51 -18.62 -10.57
CA LYS A 109 24.20 -17.18 -10.51
C LYS A 109 23.15 -16.89 -9.43
N SER A 110 22.09 -17.69 -9.37
CA SER A 110 21.02 -17.55 -8.37
C SER A 110 21.54 -17.75 -6.94
N GLN A 111 22.46 -18.70 -6.74
CA GLN A 111 23.09 -18.94 -5.44
C GLN A 111 23.88 -17.73 -4.93
N ALA A 112 24.60 -17.03 -5.81
CA ALA A 112 25.34 -15.82 -5.46
C ALA A 112 24.39 -14.69 -5.00
N TYR A 113 23.25 -14.53 -5.67
CA TYR A 113 22.23 -13.57 -5.27
C TYR A 113 21.61 -13.91 -3.91
N ILE A 114 21.36 -15.19 -3.62
CA ILE A 114 20.83 -15.60 -2.32
C ILE A 114 21.79 -15.33 -1.19
N ASN A 115 23.09 -15.54 -1.38
CA ASN A 115 24.07 -15.21 -0.35
C ASN A 115 24.04 -13.72 0.00
N THR A 116 23.76 -12.86 -0.97
CA THR A 116 23.60 -11.41 -0.74
C THR A 116 22.29 -11.11 -0.02
N ILE A 117 21.17 -11.73 -0.44
CA ILE A 117 19.86 -11.57 0.21
C ILE A 117 19.90 -12.07 1.65
N LYS A 118 20.59 -13.18 1.93
CA LYS A 118 20.73 -13.78 3.27
C LYS A 118 21.36 -12.82 4.28
N ASN A 119 22.33 -12.02 3.83
CA ASN A 119 22.94 -10.99 4.67
C ASN A 119 21.95 -9.84 4.97
N ILE A 120 21.14 -9.44 3.99
CA ILE A 120 20.16 -8.35 4.11
C ILE A 120 18.93 -8.76 4.94
N VAL A 121 18.50 -10.01 4.83
CA VAL A 121 17.33 -10.58 5.54
C VAL A 121 17.72 -11.10 6.94
N SER A 122 18.95 -10.86 7.40
CA SER A 122 19.35 -11.18 8.78
C SER A 122 18.53 -10.38 9.79
N LYS A 123 18.33 -10.96 10.98
CA LYS A 123 17.57 -10.33 12.07
C LYS A 123 18.16 -8.95 12.40
N GLU A 124 19.48 -8.87 12.47
CA GLU A 124 20.22 -7.66 12.78
C GLU A 124 19.99 -6.57 11.73
N MET A 125 20.06 -6.90 10.44
CA MET A 125 19.88 -5.92 9.36
C MET A 125 18.43 -5.44 9.25
N ILE A 126 17.44 -6.33 9.37
CA ILE A 126 16.03 -5.95 9.38
C ILE A 126 15.75 -5.01 10.58
N THR A 127 16.34 -5.30 11.74
CA THR A 127 16.20 -4.46 12.93
C THR A 127 16.82 -3.07 12.71
N VAL A 128 18.02 -3.00 12.13
CA VAL A 128 18.67 -1.72 11.79
C VAL A 128 17.82 -0.92 10.81
N LEU A 129 17.31 -1.56 9.74
CA LEU A 129 16.45 -0.90 8.77
C LEU A 129 15.15 -0.39 9.43
N GLN A 130 14.55 -1.16 10.32
CA GLN A 130 13.37 -0.75 11.08
C GLN A 130 13.66 0.47 11.98
N LEU A 131 14.83 0.51 12.63
CA LEU A 131 15.25 1.64 13.46
C LEU A 131 15.49 2.92 12.65
N VAL A 132 15.94 2.77 11.40
CA VAL A 132 16.13 3.88 10.45
C VAL A 132 14.79 4.34 9.84
N GLY A 133 13.70 3.62 10.10
CA GLY A 133 12.36 3.95 9.60
C GLY A 133 12.04 3.37 8.22
N PHE A 134 12.69 2.27 7.84
CA PHE A 134 12.42 1.59 6.57
C PHE A 134 11.01 0.99 6.53
N ASN A 135 10.22 1.37 5.52
CA ASN A 135 8.87 0.85 5.33
C ASN A 135 8.88 -0.46 4.51
N PHE A 136 8.84 -1.60 5.20
CA PHE A 136 8.89 -2.92 4.55
C PHE A 136 7.65 -3.25 3.72
N LYS A 137 6.48 -2.77 4.11
CA LYS A 137 5.24 -3.00 3.35
C LYS A 137 5.33 -2.38 1.95
N GLN A 138 5.78 -1.13 1.88
CA GLN A 138 5.96 -0.43 0.62
C GLN A 138 7.17 -0.93 -0.17
N ALA A 139 8.32 -1.10 0.49
CA ALA A 139 9.56 -1.42 -0.21
C ALA A 139 9.67 -2.87 -0.68
N VAL A 140 8.97 -3.82 -0.01
CA VAL A 140 9.05 -5.25 -0.32
C VAL A 140 7.68 -5.85 -0.61
N GLY A 141 6.67 -5.56 0.22
CA GLY A 141 5.33 -6.14 0.11
C GLY A 141 4.59 -5.78 -1.18
N GLU A 142 4.52 -4.48 -1.53
CA GLU A 142 3.87 -4.00 -2.76
C GLU A 142 4.53 -4.53 -4.05
N PRO A 143 5.87 -4.47 -4.21
CA PRO A 143 6.54 -5.08 -5.34
C PRO A 143 6.26 -6.58 -5.47
N LEU A 144 6.29 -7.32 -4.35
CA LEU A 144 6.03 -8.77 -4.36
C LEU A 144 4.60 -9.09 -4.77
N THR A 145 3.63 -8.31 -4.27
CA THR A 145 2.22 -8.45 -4.66
C THR A 145 2.03 -8.17 -6.14
N THR A 146 2.69 -7.13 -6.67
CA THR A 146 2.66 -6.80 -8.10
C THR A 146 3.27 -7.91 -8.94
N LEU A 147 4.39 -8.48 -8.50
CA LEU A 147 5.04 -9.60 -9.20
C LEU A 147 4.13 -10.83 -9.25
N ILE A 148 3.57 -11.25 -8.11
CA ILE A 148 2.67 -12.39 -8.04
C ILE A 148 1.42 -12.15 -8.90
N LYS A 149 0.83 -10.96 -8.84
CA LYS A 149 -0.27 -10.57 -9.71
C LYS A 149 0.05 -10.81 -11.19
N ARG A 150 1.20 -10.31 -11.66
CA ARG A 150 1.64 -10.50 -13.06
C ARG A 150 1.84 -11.97 -13.41
N VAL A 151 2.42 -12.76 -12.50
CA VAL A 151 2.62 -14.21 -12.70
C VAL A 151 1.30 -14.97 -12.76
N ILE A 152 0.31 -14.56 -11.96
CA ILE A 152 -1.03 -15.14 -12.01
C ILE A 152 -1.72 -14.73 -13.33
N GLU A 153 -1.69 -13.45 -13.68
CA GLU A 153 -2.29 -12.92 -14.91
C GLU A 153 -1.71 -13.58 -16.17
N SER A 154 -0.41 -13.87 -16.20
CA SER A 154 0.21 -14.56 -17.35
C SER A 154 -0.19 -16.03 -17.48
N LYS A 155 -0.68 -16.66 -16.40
CA LYS A 155 -1.15 -18.05 -16.38
C LYS A 155 -2.67 -18.17 -16.50
N ILE A 156 -3.42 -17.08 -16.34
CA ILE A 156 -4.85 -17.06 -16.63
C ILE A 156 -5.01 -17.11 -18.16
N PRO A 157 -5.74 -18.08 -18.72
CA PRO A 157 -6.05 -18.07 -20.14
C PRO A 157 -6.88 -16.81 -20.39
N ILE A 158 -6.29 -15.87 -21.12
CA ILE A 158 -6.96 -14.63 -21.50
C ILE A 158 -8.20 -15.06 -22.29
N ASN A 159 -9.39 -14.67 -21.84
CA ASN A 159 -10.60 -14.81 -22.63
C ASN A 159 -10.55 -13.72 -23.71
N ASP A 160 -9.67 -13.96 -24.69
CA ASP A 160 -9.10 -12.99 -25.61
C ASP A 160 -10.03 -12.70 -26.77
N ILE A 161 -11.34 -12.61 -26.51
CA ILE A 161 -12.35 -12.33 -27.53
C ILE A 161 -12.01 -10.99 -28.20
N GLU A 162 -11.61 -9.98 -27.41
CA GLU A 162 -11.28 -8.66 -27.93
C GLU A 162 -9.94 -8.65 -28.70
N LEU A 163 -8.91 -9.32 -28.20
CA LEU A 163 -7.62 -9.39 -28.90
C LEU A 163 -7.72 -10.22 -30.19
N ARG A 164 -8.50 -11.30 -30.18
CA ARG A 164 -8.86 -12.07 -31.38
C ARG A 164 -9.68 -11.22 -32.34
N ARG A 165 -10.63 -10.43 -31.84
CA ARG A 165 -11.43 -9.50 -32.66
C ARG A 165 -10.56 -8.44 -33.30
N LEU A 166 -9.63 -7.83 -32.57
CA LEU A 166 -8.66 -6.87 -33.11
C LEU A 166 -7.76 -7.52 -34.15
N SER A 167 -7.28 -8.74 -33.91
CA SER A 167 -6.48 -9.49 -34.89
C SER A 167 -7.25 -9.77 -36.19
N VAL A 168 -8.50 -10.22 -36.08
CA VAL A 168 -9.39 -10.44 -37.24
C VAL A 168 -9.70 -9.12 -37.96
N LEU A 169 -9.94 -8.03 -37.23
CA LEU A 169 -10.18 -6.70 -37.80
C LEU A 169 -8.97 -6.23 -38.61
N ASN A 170 -7.77 -6.27 -38.01
CA ASN A 170 -6.52 -5.89 -38.68
C ASN A 170 -6.27 -6.74 -39.94
N SER A 171 -6.57 -8.05 -39.89
CA SER A 171 -6.47 -8.94 -41.04
C SER A 171 -7.47 -8.57 -42.15
N ASN A 172 -8.71 -8.22 -41.80
CA ASN A 172 -9.70 -7.79 -42.79
C ASN A 172 -9.30 -6.45 -43.43
N LEU A 173 -8.80 -5.49 -42.65
CA LEU A 173 -8.32 -4.21 -43.20
C LEU A 173 -7.13 -4.38 -44.15
N SER A 174 -6.19 -5.29 -43.86
CA SER A 174 -5.08 -5.56 -44.78
C SER A 174 -5.56 -6.20 -46.08
N ILE A 175 -6.58 -7.06 -46.03
CA ILE A 175 -7.25 -7.61 -47.23
C ILE A 175 -7.97 -6.49 -48.01
N GLU A 176 -8.64 -5.56 -47.33
CA GLU A 176 -9.30 -4.42 -47.98
C GLU A 176 -8.30 -3.49 -48.67
N ILE A 177 -7.19 -3.15 -48.00
CA ILE A 177 -6.09 -2.37 -48.60
C ILE A 177 -5.52 -3.09 -49.83
N SER A 178 -5.47 -4.43 -49.81
CA SER A 178 -5.00 -5.23 -50.94
C SER A 178 -5.99 -5.28 -52.11
N ARG A 179 -7.27 -4.97 -51.89
CA ARG A 179 -8.29 -4.88 -52.96
C ARG A 179 -8.22 -3.56 -53.71
N ASP A 180 -7.74 -2.50 -53.07
CA ASP A 180 -7.48 -1.21 -53.70
C ASP A 180 -6.03 -1.14 -54.17
N LYS A 181 -5.84 -1.19 -55.49
CA LYS A 181 -4.52 -1.17 -56.13
C LYS A 181 -3.68 0.05 -55.73
N GLU A 182 -4.30 1.22 -55.59
CA GLU A 182 -3.58 2.45 -55.24
C GLU A 182 -3.20 2.49 -53.76
N ALA A 183 -4.04 1.94 -52.89
CA ALA A 183 -3.75 1.83 -51.45
C ALA A 183 -2.62 0.84 -51.17
N TYR A 184 -2.61 -0.30 -51.84
CA TYR A 184 -1.55 -1.29 -51.74
C TYR A 184 -0.19 -0.75 -52.23
N GLU A 185 -0.17 -0.06 -53.37
CA GLU A 185 1.05 0.55 -53.89
C GLU A 185 1.62 1.64 -52.95
N ARG A 186 0.76 2.42 -52.29
CA ARG A 186 1.18 3.38 -51.25
C ARG A 186 1.77 2.69 -50.02
N LEU A 187 1.17 1.59 -49.57
CA LEU A 187 1.68 0.81 -48.45
C LEU A 187 3.05 0.20 -48.77
N MET A 188 3.21 -0.41 -49.94
CA MET A 188 4.50 -0.99 -50.34
C MET A 188 5.60 0.06 -50.41
N ARG A 189 5.33 1.25 -50.95
CA ARG A 189 6.32 2.35 -50.95
C ARG A 189 6.71 2.85 -49.55
N LEU A 190 5.82 2.70 -48.55
CA LEU A 190 6.12 3.07 -47.17
C LEU A 190 6.96 2.01 -46.46
N ILE A 191 6.70 0.73 -46.76
CA ILE A 191 7.47 -0.39 -46.21
C ILE A 191 8.88 -0.40 -46.81
N ASP A 192 9.01 -0.23 -48.12
CA ASP A 192 10.30 -0.23 -48.84
C ASP A 192 11.21 0.93 -48.39
N ARG A 193 10.62 2.07 -47.98
CA ARG A 193 11.36 3.22 -47.41
C ARG A 193 11.76 3.04 -45.95
N GLY A 194 11.23 2.03 -45.26
CA GLY A 194 11.57 1.72 -43.87
C GLY A 194 12.90 0.97 -43.72
N ASP A 195 13.36 0.30 -44.78
CA ASP A 195 14.60 -0.50 -44.79
C ASP A 195 15.85 0.31 -45.20
N GLU A 196 15.71 1.60 -45.53
CA GLU A 196 16.81 2.51 -45.91
C GLU A 196 17.29 3.44 -44.77
N LEU A 197 16.89 3.20 -43.51
CA LEU A 197 17.35 3.90 -42.30
C LEU A 197 18.04 2.93 -41.32
#